data_AF-A0A3A1QVN5-F1
#
_entry.id   AF-A0A3A1QVN5-F1
#
_cell.length_a   1.000
_cell.length_b   1.000
_cell.length_c   1.000
_cell.angle_alpha   90.00
_cell.angle_beta   90.00
_cell.angle_gamma   90.00
#
_symmetry.space_group_name_H-M   'P 1'
#
loop_
_entity.id
_entity.type
_entity.pdbx_description
1 polymer ?
#
loop_
_entity_poly.entity_id
_entity_poly.type
_entity_poly.pdbx_seq_one_letter_code
_entity_poly.pdbx_strand_id
1 'polypeptide(L)'
;MTNSNNGNLLNELIQSIKDCKRFYFSVAFINFSGLQLLLESLKAAEENGTKGQILTSTYLNFTDPKAMDKIKQFENIDLKVFVTDKEIGFHTKVYVFEYEESFKVIIGSSNITQSALKSNIEWNVEIVTKENGAFIRNVLKEYQQLWDRSQNADEEFINQYEEFLSKIKQNQKSQQLIFEKAEYIVPNRMQRRAMENLERLRTYGENKALVISATGTGKTYMSAFDVKNFQPKKLLFLVHREEILKKAKDTFESLIANTDKTFGLFTGNHKKISADYLFSTIQTMSRCYEEFKRDEFDYIIYDEAHHATSPSYQKVMDYFTPEFTLGM
;
A
#
# COMPACT_ATOMS: atom_id res chain seq x y z
N MET A 1 -17.43 -8.77 -11.15
CA MET A 1 -17.75 -7.56 -10.37
C MET A 1 -16.48 -6.78 -10.07
N THR A 2 -16.52 -5.48 -10.35
CA THR A 2 -15.45 -4.52 -10.08
C THR A 2 -16.04 -3.30 -9.40
N ASN A 3 -15.27 -2.56 -8.61
CA ASN A 3 -15.74 -1.29 -8.05
C ASN A 3 -15.89 -0.27 -9.19
N SER A 4 -17.13 0.12 -9.48
CA SER A 4 -17.47 1.06 -10.55
C SER A 4 -18.61 1.97 -10.11
N ASN A 5 -18.87 3.04 -10.88
CA ASN A 5 -19.99 3.94 -10.62
C ASN A 5 -21.36 3.24 -10.74
N ASN A 6 -21.44 2.08 -11.40
CA ASN A 6 -22.68 1.34 -11.63
C ASN A 6 -22.94 0.23 -10.60
N GLY A 7 -22.03 0.03 -9.64
CA GLY A 7 -22.11 -1.02 -8.64
C GLY A 7 -20.73 -1.40 -8.10
N ASN A 8 -20.69 -1.83 -6.84
CA ASN A 8 -19.48 -2.28 -6.16
C ASN A 8 -19.77 -3.53 -5.32
N LEU A 9 -18.73 -4.22 -4.88
CA LEU A 9 -18.88 -5.43 -4.06
C LEU A 9 -19.66 -5.14 -2.77
N LEU A 10 -19.48 -3.95 -2.18
CA LEU A 10 -20.18 -3.58 -0.95
C LEU A 10 -21.70 -3.70 -1.10
N ASN A 11 -22.27 -3.16 -2.18
CA ASN A 11 -23.70 -3.22 -2.41
C ASN A 11 -24.19 -4.67 -2.53
N GLU A 12 -23.42 -5.51 -3.23
CA GLU A 12 -23.75 -6.92 -3.41
C GLU A 12 -23.69 -7.70 -2.08
N LEU A 13 -22.69 -7.43 -1.24
CA LEU A 13 -22.59 -8.00 0.10
C LEU A 13 -23.78 -7.56 0.96
N ILE A 14 -24.11 -6.26 0.97
CA ILE A 14 -25.24 -5.73 1.76
C ILE A 14 -26.55 -6.40 1.37
N GLN A 15 -26.84 -6.53 0.07
CA GLN A 15 -28.08 -7.17 -0.39
C GLN A 15 -28.07 -8.67 -0.08
N SER A 16 -26.95 -9.36 -0.36
CA SER A 16 -26.86 -10.79 -0.14
C SER A 16 -26.95 -11.18 1.34
N ILE A 17 -26.39 -10.37 2.26
CA ILE A 17 -26.54 -10.57 3.71
C ILE A 17 -28.02 -10.48 4.13
N LYS A 18 -28.76 -9.50 3.60
CA LYS A 18 -30.16 -9.25 3.97
C LYS A 18 -31.09 -10.38 3.55
N ASP A 19 -30.84 -10.97 2.39
CA ASP A 19 -31.77 -11.93 1.76
C ASP A 19 -31.42 -13.40 2.03
N CYS A 20 -30.21 -13.69 2.52
CA CYS A 20 -29.76 -15.07 2.73
C CYS A 20 -30.30 -15.67 4.04
N LYS A 21 -30.42 -17.00 4.06
CA LYS A 21 -30.66 -17.78 5.28
C LYS A 21 -29.43 -17.87 6.17
N ARG A 22 -28.27 -17.99 5.52
CA ARG A 22 -26.98 -18.16 6.18
C ARG A 22 -25.88 -17.60 5.31
N PHE A 23 -24.84 -17.04 5.92
CA PHE A 23 -23.66 -16.58 5.21
C PHE A 23 -22.37 -17.14 5.82
N TYR A 24 -21.38 -17.35 4.96
CA TYR A 24 -20.06 -17.86 5.32
C TYR A 24 -18.99 -16.99 4.67
N PHE A 25 -18.24 -16.27 5.49
CA PHE A 25 -17.15 -15.41 5.02
C PHE A 25 -15.81 -16.05 5.39
N SER A 26 -14.91 -16.15 4.43
CA SER A 26 -13.51 -16.54 4.63
C SER A 26 -12.65 -15.46 3.99
N VAL A 27 -12.19 -14.52 4.81
CA VAL A 27 -11.52 -13.31 4.34
C VAL A 27 -10.27 -13.08 5.17
N ALA A 28 -9.12 -13.00 4.50
CA ALA A 28 -7.83 -12.90 5.17
C ALA A 28 -7.76 -11.74 6.17
N PHE A 29 -8.28 -10.58 5.76
CA PHE A 29 -8.17 -9.33 6.49
C PHE A 29 -9.53 -8.67 6.73
N ILE A 30 -9.76 -8.27 7.98
CA ILE A 30 -10.89 -7.44 8.39
C ILE A 30 -10.36 -6.26 9.19
N ASN A 31 -10.59 -5.03 8.73
CA ASN A 31 -10.32 -3.83 9.53
C ASN A 31 -11.63 -3.17 9.96
N PHE A 32 -11.57 -2.35 11.02
CA PHE A 32 -12.78 -1.75 11.58
C PHE A 32 -13.51 -0.84 10.59
N SER A 33 -12.78 -0.07 9.77
CA SER A 33 -13.40 0.83 8.79
C SER A 33 -14.14 0.10 7.65
N GLY A 34 -13.67 -1.09 7.26
CA GLY A 34 -14.37 -1.96 6.31
C GLY A 34 -15.60 -2.59 6.94
N LEU A 35 -15.46 -3.12 8.17
CA LEU A 35 -16.58 -3.70 8.92
C LEU A 35 -17.70 -2.69 9.15
N GLN A 36 -17.36 -1.43 9.44
CA GLN A 36 -18.33 -0.35 9.65
C GLN A 36 -19.34 -0.21 8.50
N LEU A 37 -18.93 -0.53 7.26
CA LEU A 37 -19.80 -0.47 6.09
C LEU A 37 -20.86 -1.58 6.08
N LEU A 38 -20.65 -2.67 6.82
CA LEU A 38 -21.51 -3.84 6.86
C LEU A 38 -22.33 -3.93 8.16
N LEU A 39 -22.06 -3.10 9.17
CA LEU A 39 -22.71 -3.20 10.49
C LEU A 39 -24.23 -3.15 10.43
N GLU A 40 -24.79 -2.28 9.59
CA GLU A 40 -26.25 -2.17 9.43
C GLU A 40 -26.84 -3.45 8.82
N SER A 41 -26.20 -4.02 7.80
CA SER A 41 -26.64 -5.28 7.19
C SER A 41 -26.48 -6.47 8.14
N LEU A 42 -25.41 -6.53 8.93
CA LEU A 42 -25.21 -7.60 9.93
C LEU A 42 -26.24 -7.52 11.05
N LYS A 43 -26.60 -6.31 11.48
CA LYS A 43 -27.66 -6.09 12.45
C LYS A 43 -29.02 -6.53 11.90
N ALA A 44 -29.34 -6.16 10.66
CA ALA A 44 -30.58 -6.60 10.02
C ALA A 44 -30.64 -8.14 9.88
N ALA A 45 -29.51 -8.79 9.59
CA ALA A 45 -29.42 -10.24 9.54
C ALA A 45 -29.69 -10.89 10.91
N GLU A 46 -29.21 -10.29 12.01
CA GLU A 46 -29.52 -10.74 13.37
C GLU A 46 -31.02 -10.63 13.69
N GLU A 47 -31.62 -9.48 13.38
CA GLU A 47 -33.06 -9.23 13.56
C GLU A 47 -33.93 -10.23 12.76
N ASN A 48 -33.44 -10.68 11.60
CA ASN A 48 -34.10 -11.67 10.75
C ASN A 48 -33.79 -13.14 11.13
N GLY A 49 -32.93 -13.39 12.11
CA GLY A 49 -32.52 -14.73 12.53
C GLY A 49 -31.57 -15.45 11.55
N THR A 50 -31.01 -14.74 10.57
CA THR A 50 -30.00 -15.26 9.64
C THR A 50 -28.74 -15.64 10.42
N LYS A 51 -28.15 -16.81 10.15
CA LYS A 51 -26.91 -17.23 10.83
C LYS A 51 -25.66 -16.87 10.02
N GLY A 52 -24.61 -16.45 10.71
CA GLY A 52 -23.35 -16.05 10.09
C GLY A 52 -22.17 -16.88 10.60
N GLN A 53 -21.24 -17.21 9.70
CA GLN A 53 -19.92 -17.70 10.08
C GLN A 53 -18.87 -16.83 9.40
N ILE A 54 -17.99 -16.21 10.20
CA ILE A 54 -16.91 -15.36 9.71
C ILE A 54 -15.58 -15.98 10.13
N LEU A 55 -14.74 -16.23 9.14
CA LEU A 55 -13.37 -16.69 9.30
C LEU A 55 -12.42 -15.59 8.82
N THR A 56 -11.52 -15.17 9.69
CA THR A 56 -10.43 -14.24 9.39
C THR A 56 -9.07 -14.84 9.76
N SER A 57 -7.98 -14.07 9.68
CA SER A 57 -6.65 -14.54 10.04
C SER A 57 -5.79 -13.50 10.76
N THR A 58 -4.73 -14.00 11.40
CA THR A 58 -3.61 -13.18 11.90
C THR A 58 -2.55 -12.92 10.82
N TYR A 59 -2.78 -13.32 9.57
CA TYR A 59 -1.79 -13.15 8.49
C TYR A 59 -1.39 -11.67 8.35
N LEU A 60 -0.08 -11.41 8.27
CA LEU A 60 0.51 -10.08 8.24
C LEU A 60 0.07 -9.13 9.37
N ASN A 61 -0.54 -9.65 10.44
CA ASN A 61 -1.03 -8.87 11.58
C ASN A 61 -1.99 -7.74 11.19
N PHE A 62 -2.77 -7.94 10.10
CA PHE A 62 -3.58 -6.87 9.51
C PHE A 62 -4.99 -6.76 10.12
N THR A 63 -5.58 -7.88 10.54
CA THR A 63 -6.92 -7.89 11.13
C THR A 63 -6.94 -7.08 12.41
N ASP A 64 -7.94 -6.21 12.55
CA ASP A 64 -8.09 -5.28 13.67
C ASP A 64 -8.82 -5.97 14.85
N PRO A 65 -8.21 -6.04 16.06
CA PRO A 65 -8.90 -6.54 17.26
C PRO A 65 -10.27 -5.89 17.48
N LYS A 66 -10.37 -4.58 17.26
CA LYS A 66 -11.63 -3.83 17.41
C LYS A 66 -12.73 -4.30 16.45
N ALA A 67 -12.35 -4.76 15.26
CA ALA A 67 -13.31 -5.34 14.32
C ALA A 67 -13.83 -6.68 14.81
N MET A 68 -12.96 -7.52 15.38
CA MET A 68 -13.34 -8.80 15.96
C MET A 68 -14.27 -8.61 17.16
N ASP A 69 -13.94 -7.70 18.07
CA ASP A 69 -14.81 -7.34 19.20
C ASP A 69 -16.19 -6.89 18.74
N LYS A 70 -16.23 -6.08 17.68
CA LYS A 70 -17.50 -5.59 17.17
C LYS A 70 -18.34 -6.69 16.52
N ILE A 71 -17.73 -7.64 15.82
CA ILE A 71 -18.44 -8.80 15.23
C ILE A 71 -19.02 -9.70 16.33
N LYS A 72 -18.30 -9.93 17.42
CA LYS A 72 -18.78 -10.78 18.53
C LYS A 72 -19.99 -10.25 19.27
N GLN A 73 -20.32 -8.97 19.09
CA GLN A 73 -21.54 -8.40 19.68
C GLN A 73 -22.81 -8.92 19.01
N PHE A 74 -22.70 -9.58 17.85
CA PHE A 74 -23.82 -10.21 17.16
C PHE A 74 -23.97 -11.67 17.60
N GLU A 75 -25.11 -12.03 18.19
CA GLU A 75 -25.40 -13.37 18.73
C GLU A 75 -25.61 -14.42 17.63
N ASN A 76 -25.89 -13.98 16.41
CA ASN A 76 -26.12 -14.83 15.25
C ASN A 76 -24.84 -15.13 14.45
N ILE A 77 -23.68 -14.57 14.83
CA ILE A 77 -22.43 -14.70 14.07
C ILE A 77 -21.37 -15.43 14.89
N ASP A 78 -20.93 -16.59 14.39
CA ASP A 78 -19.73 -17.26 14.88
C ASP A 78 -18.50 -16.64 14.23
N LEU A 79 -17.49 -16.30 15.03
CA LEU A 79 -16.21 -15.74 14.56
C LEU A 79 -15.04 -16.65 14.93
N LYS A 80 -14.30 -17.07 13.91
CA LYS A 80 -13.02 -17.79 14.07
C LYS A 80 -11.86 -17.07 13.41
N VAL A 81 -10.66 -17.36 13.92
CA VAL A 81 -9.40 -16.83 13.41
C VAL A 81 -8.45 -17.97 13.06
N PHE A 82 -8.01 -17.97 11.82
CA PHE A 82 -6.90 -18.80 11.37
C PHE A 82 -5.59 -18.16 11.83
N VAL A 83 -4.95 -18.78 12.82
CA VAL A 83 -3.63 -18.35 13.30
C VAL A 83 -2.59 -18.80 12.28
N THR A 84 -2.00 -17.84 11.58
CA THR A 84 -1.02 -18.13 10.52
C THR A 84 0.33 -18.52 11.11
N ASP A 85 0.92 -19.59 10.61
CA ASP A 85 2.30 -20.00 10.91
C ASP A 85 3.27 -19.58 9.79
N LYS A 86 4.54 -19.99 9.90
CA LYS A 86 5.59 -19.62 8.92
C LYS A 86 5.46 -20.33 7.58
N GLU A 87 4.65 -21.38 7.47
CA GLU A 87 4.62 -22.27 6.32
C GLU A 87 3.37 -22.06 5.45
N ILE A 88 2.26 -21.61 6.04
CA ILE A 88 0.97 -21.54 5.36
C ILE A 88 0.41 -20.11 5.37
N GLY A 89 0.49 -19.42 4.24
CA GLY A 89 -0.17 -18.13 4.06
C GLY A 89 -1.69 -18.27 3.95
N PHE A 90 -2.44 -17.59 4.80
CA PHE A 90 -3.91 -17.48 4.70
C PHE A 90 -4.28 -16.19 3.95
N HIS A 91 -4.74 -16.32 2.70
CA HIS A 91 -5.10 -15.16 1.86
C HIS A 91 -6.45 -15.31 1.15
N THR A 92 -7.36 -16.09 1.72
CA THR A 92 -8.71 -16.33 1.18
C THR A 92 -9.56 -15.05 1.17
N LYS A 93 -10.48 -14.97 0.22
CA LYS A 93 -11.44 -13.85 0.02
C LYS A 93 -12.69 -14.39 -0.65
N VAL A 94 -13.44 -15.14 0.13
CA VAL A 94 -14.62 -15.87 -0.30
C VAL A 94 -15.79 -15.41 0.57
N TYR A 95 -16.90 -15.09 -0.10
CA TYR A 95 -18.17 -14.77 0.52
C TYR A 95 -19.21 -15.73 -0.04
N VAL A 96 -19.82 -16.54 0.83
CA VAL A 96 -20.86 -17.50 0.45
C VAL A 96 -22.16 -17.10 1.12
N PHE A 97 -23.24 -17.16 0.35
CA PHE A 97 -24.60 -16.90 0.80
C PHE A 97 -25.48 -18.08 0.43
N GLU A 98 -26.20 -18.60 1.42
CA GLU A 98 -27.11 -19.73 1.30
C GLU A 98 -28.55 -19.21 1.29
N TYR A 99 -29.32 -19.63 0.28
CA TYR A 99 -30.75 -19.33 0.11
C TYR A 99 -31.55 -20.63 0.18
N GLU A 100 -32.88 -20.55 0.01
CA GLU A 100 -33.79 -21.70 0.09
C GLU A 100 -33.40 -22.87 -0.84
N GLU A 101 -33.03 -22.58 -2.09
CA GLU A 101 -32.75 -23.61 -3.12
C GLU A 101 -31.44 -23.35 -3.88
N SER A 102 -30.64 -22.36 -3.44
CA SER A 102 -29.44 -21.93 -4.17
C SER A 102 -28.39 -21.33 -3.27
N PHE A 103 -27.18 -21.22 -3.80
CA PHE A 103 -26.05 -20.55 -3.19
C PHE A 103 -25.52 -19.48 -4.14
N LYS A 104 -25.11 -18.35 -3.56
CA LYS A 104 -24.28 -17.35 -4.23
C LYS A 104 -22.89 -17.38 -3.62
N VAL A 105 -21.87 -17.49 -4.47
CA VAL A 105 -20.47 -17.49 -4.07
C VAL A 105 -19.78 -16.33 -4.78
N ILE A 106 -19.11 -15.49 -4.00
CA ILE A 106 -18.28 -14.40 -4.50
C ILE A 106 -16.84 -14.69 -4.10
N ILE A 107 -15.95 -14.82 -5.09
CA ILE A 107 -14.52 -15.08 -4.90
C ILE A 107 -13.73 -14.01 -5.62
N GLY A 108 -12.71 -13.44 -4.98
CA GLY A 108 -11.90 -12.43 -5.64
C GLY A 108 -10.73 -11.89 -4.84
N SER A 109 -10.41 -10.62 -5.08
CA SER A 109 -9.28 -9.91 -4.46
C SER A 109 -9.68 -9.01 -3.29
N SER A 110 -10.98 -8.85 -3.01
CA SER A 110 -11.49 -7.94 -1.98
C SER A 110 -11.47 -8.51 -0.57
N ASN A 111 -10.82 -7.81 0.35
CA ASN A 111 -10.94 -8.03 1.80
C ASN A 111 -12.06 -7.15 2.40
N ILE A 112 -12.43 -7.36 3.67
CA ILE A 112 -13.34 -6.45 4.41
C ILE A 112 -12.53 -5.24 4.90
N THR A 113 -12.21 -4.36 3.96
CA THR A 113 -11.56 -3.07 4.20
C THR A 113 -12.29 -1.97 3.44
N GLN A 114 -12.32 -0.75 3.97
CA GLN A 114 -13.03 0.35 3.33
C GLN A 114 -12.55 0.58 1.88
N SER A 115 -11.25 0.48 1.63
CA SER A 115 -10.67 0.69 0.31
C SER A 115 -11.01 -0.44 -0.65
N ALA A 116 -10.88 -1.72 -0.24
CA ALA A 116 -11.25 -2.85 -1.09
C ALA A 116 -12.75 -2.86 -1.45
N LEU A 117 -13.61 -2.45 -0.52
CA LEU A 117 -15.06 -2.47 -0.73
C LEU A 117 -15.59 -1.26 -1.53
N LYS A 118 -14.85 -0.13 -1.60
CA LYS A 118 -15.33 1.09 -2.25
C LYS A 118 -14.44 1.65 -3.37
N SER A 119 -13.12 1.67 -3.21
CA SER A 119 -12.24 2.53 -4.02
C SER A 119 -11.18 1.79 -4.82
N ASN A 120 -10.72 0.62 -4.36
CA ASN A 120 -9.70 -0.14 -5.06
C ASN A 120 -10.23 -0.77 -6.34
N ILE A 121 -9.34 -0.99 -7.30
CA ILE A 121 -9.61 -1.82 -8.47
C ILE A 121 -9.55 -3.28 -8.02
N GLU A 122 -10.70 -3.86 -7.73
CA GLU A 122 -10.85 -5.25 -7.30
C GLU A 122 -11.55 -6.07 -8.37
N TRP A 123 -11.14 -7.34 -8.48
CA TRP A 123 -11.79 -8.30 -9.37
C TRP A 123 -12.44 -9.38 -8.52
N ASN A 124 -13.76 -9.49 -8.63
CA ASN A 124 -14.54 -10.52 -7.96
C ASN A 124 -15.39 -11.25 -8.99
N VAL A 125 -15.48 -12.56 -8.87
CA VAL A 125 -16.37 -13.40 -9.67
C VAL A 125 -17.54 -13.80 -8.78
N GLU A 126 -18.75 -13.56 -9.27
CA GLU A 126 -19.98 -14.03 -8.65
C GLU A 126 -20.46 -15.28 -9.39
N ILE A 127 -20.83 -16.31 -8.64
CA ILE A 127 -21.34 -17.58 -9.14
C ILE A 127 -22.59 -17.92 -8.35
N VAL A 128 -23.72 -18.08 -9.06
CA VAL A 128 -24.95 -18.61 -8.48
C VAL A 128 -25.10 -20.07 -8.90
N THR A 129 -25.36 -20.95 -7.94
CA THR A 129 -25.45 -22.39 -8.17
C THR A 129 -26.55 -23.02 -7.33
N LYS A 130 -27.13 -24.13 -7.80
CA LYS A 130 -28.12 -24.89 -7.03
C LYS A 130 -27.44 -25.61 -5.87
N GLU A 131 -28.19 -25.88 -4.80
CA GLU A 131 -27.73 -26.55 -3.58
C GLU A 131 -26.90 -27.83 -3.85
N ASN A 132 -27.29 -28.63 -4.85
CA ASN A 132 -26.61 -29.89 -5.20
C ASN A 132 -25.48 -29.75 -6.24
N GLY A 133 -24.96 -28.55 -6.48
CA GLY A 133 -23.85 -28.31 -7.39
C GLY A 133 -22.52 -28.90 -6.88
N ALA A 134 -21.74 -29.53 -7.76
CA ALA A 134 -20.41 -30.04 -7.38
C ALA A 134 -19.46 -28.91 -6.93
N PHE A 135 -19.59 -27.72 -7.52
CA PHE A 135 -18.81 -26.54 -7.17
C PHE A 135 -19.03 -26.11 -5.72
N ILE A 136 -20.30 -25.90 -5.31
CA ILE A 136 -20.59 -25.43 -3.94
C ILE A 136 -20.17 -26.45 -2.88
N ARG A 137 -20.32 -27.76 -3.16
CA ARG A 137 -19.83 -28.81 -2.25
C ARG A 137 -18.33 -28.71 -2.01
N ASN A 138 -17.54 -28.43 -3.06
CA ASN A 138 -16.10 -28.26 -2.91
C ASN A 138 -15.76 -26.99 -2.12
N VAL A 139 -16.42 -25.87 -2.42
CA VAL A 139 -16.22 -24.59 -1.70
C VAL A 139 -16.54 -24.74 -0.22
N LEU A 140 -17.69 -25.32 0.14
CA LEU A 140 -18.08 -25.54 1.53
C LEU A 140 -17.17 -26.54 2.24
N LYS A 141 -16.68 -27.57 1.54
CA LYS A 141 -15.70 -28.52 2.09
C LYS A 141 -14.38 -27.83 2.43
N GLU A 142 -13.84 -27.00 1.52
CA GLU A 142 -12.61 -26.23 1.78
C GLU A 142 -12.83 -25.22 2.90
N TYR A 143 -13.98 -24.54 2.92
CA TYR A 143 -14.36 -23.64 4.01
C TYR A 143 -14.35 -24.37 5.36
N GLN A 144 -15.01 -25.53 5.44
CA GLN A 144 -15.11 -26.30 6.68
C GLN A 144 -13.72 -26.77 7.16
N GLN A 145 -12.85 -27.20 6.26
CA GLN A 145 -11.47 -27.57 6.62
C GLN A 145 -10.69 -26.42 7.23
N LEU A 146 -10.84 -25.20 6.70
CA LEU A 146 -10.22 -24.01 7.28
C LEU A 146 -10.88 -23.64 8.61
N TRP A 147 -12.21 -23.72 8.69
CA TRP A 147 -12.99 -23.44 9.89
C TRP A 147 -12.60 -24.35 11.07
N ASP A 148 -12.41 -25.63 10.81
CA ASP A 148 -12.07 -26.63 11.83
C ASP A 148 -10.64 -26.46 12.34
N ARG A 149 -9.73 -25.99 11.49
CA ARG A 149 -8.34 -25.66 11.86
C ARG A 149 -8.17 -24.32 12.56
N SER A 150 -9.25 -23.52 12.63
CA SER A 150 -9.22 -22.17 13.17
C SER A 150 -9.67 -22.13 14.62
N GLN A 151 -9.14 -21.16 15.36
CA GLN A 151 -9.47 -20.94 16.77
C GLN A 151 -10.68 -20.01 16.89
N ASN A 152 -11.43 -20.12 17.98
CA ASN A 152 -12.49 -19.16 18.27
C ASN A 152 -11.88 -17.79 18.58
N ALA A 153 -12.50 -16.72 18.10
CA ALA A 153 -12.12 -15.36 18.46
C ALA A 153 -12.68 -14.99 19.84
N ASP A 154 -12.40 -15.77 20.89
CA ASP A 154 -12.89 -15.43 22.23
C ASP A 154 -12.17 -14.21 22.82
N GLU A 155 -12.58 -13.80 24.02
CA GLU A 155 -12.01 -12.60 24.67
C GLU A 155 -10.53 -12.81 25.01
N GLU A 156 -10.15 -14.04 25.37
CA GLU A 156 -8.77 -14.40 25.64
C GLU A 156 -7.89 -14.25 24.39
N PHE A 157 -8.32 -14.82 23.26
CA PHE A 157 -7.61 -14.71 21.99
C PHE A 157 -7.42 -13.26 21.55
N ILE A 158 -8.49 -12.46 21.60
CA ILE A 158 -8.45 -11.06 21.15
C ILE A 158 -7.50 -10.25 22.02
N ASN A 159 -7.56 -10.41 23.35
CA ASN A 159 -6.65 -9.74 24.27
C ASN A 159 -5.19 -10.13 24.03
N GLN A 160 -4.90 -11.43 23.84
CA GLN A 160 -3.54 -11.91 23.52
C GLN A 160 -3.03 -11.32 22.21
N TYR A 161 -3.88 -11.28 21.19
CA TYR A 161 -3.53 -10.72 19.88
C TYR A 161 -3.35 -9.20 19.95
N GLU A 162 -4.20 -8.46 20.66
CA GLU A 162 -4.04 -7.02 20.88
C GLU A 162 -2.77 -6.70 21.68
N GLU A 163 -2.44 -7.49 22.71
CA GLU A 163 -1.20 -7.38 23.45
C GLU A 163 0.00 -7.65 22.53
N PHE A 164 -0.07 -8.67 21.67
CA PHE A 164 0.96 -8.96 20.68
C PHE A 164 1.15 -7.82 19.67
N LEU A 165 0.08 -7.26 19.11
CA LEU A 165 0.14 -6.09 18.24
C LEU A 165 0.69 -4.86 18.97
N SER A 166 0.31 -4.69 20.24
CA SER A 166 0.83 -3.64 21.10
C SER A 166 2.31 -3.83 21.39
N LYS A 167 2.79 -5.06 21.61
CA LYS A 167 4.22 -5.39 21.72
C LYS A 167 4.96 -5.15 20.41
N ILE A 168 4.38 -5.41 19.25
CA ILE A 168 4.98 -5.05 17.95
C ILE A 168 5.11 -3.53 17.85
N LYS A 169 4.03 -2.78 18.13
CA LYS A 169 4.03 -1.31 18.12
C LYS A 169 4.94 -0.72 19.20
N GLN A 170 5.01 -1.35 20.36
CA GLN A 170 5.87 -0.96 21.47
C GLN A 170 7.32 -1.32 21.19
N ASN A 171 7.63 -2.43 20.53
CA ASN A 171 8.98 -2.75 20.06
C ASN A 171 9.40 -1.81 18.93
N GLN A 172 8.45 -1.35 18.09
CA GLN A 172 8.67 -0.25 17.15
C GLN A 172 8.89 1.10 17.88
N LYS A 173 8.24 1.34 19.03
CA LYS A 173 8.42 2.55 19.85
C LYS A 173 9.60 2.51 20.84
N SER A 174 9.98 1.34 21.38
CA SER A 174 11.11 1.16 22.31
C SER A 174 12.43 1.09 21.56
N GLN A 175 12.40 0.73 20.27
CA GLN A 175 13.44 1.08 19.30
C GLN A 175 13.64 2.60 19.10
N GLN A 176 12.79 3.48 19.67
CA GLN A 176 12.98 4.94 19.61
C GLN A 176 13.62 5.56 20.87
N LEU A 177 13.89 4.80 21.94
CA LEU A 177 14.49 5.33 23.20
C LEU A 177 15.98 5.04 23.36
N ILE A 178 16.61 4.45 22.34
CA ILE A 178 18.06 4.33 22.20
C ILE A 178 18.45 5.14 20.97
N PHE A 179 19.54 5.90 21.06
CA PHE A 179 20.05 6.75 19.98
C PHE A 179 20.33 5.91 18.71
N GLU A 180 19.79 6.33 17.55
CA GLU A 180 19.73 5.69 16.20
C GLU A 180 18.67 4.58 15.97
N LYS A 181 17.84 4.52 14.90
CA LYS A 181 17.83 5.11 13.53
C LYS A 181 16.38 5.14 12.99
N ALA A 182 16.08 6.08 12.07
CA ALA A 182 14.78 6.23 11.38
C ALA A 182 14.21 4.89 10.86
N GLU A 183 12.88 4.73 10.93
CA GLU A 183 12.13 3.59 10.39
C GLU A 183 12.73 3.11 9.06
N TYR A 184 13.13 1.83 8.96
CA TYR A 184 13.72 1.27 7.75
C TYR A 184 12.65 1.17 6.65
N ILE A 185 12.42 2.28 5.95
CA ILE A 185 11.68 2.28 4.70
C ILE A 185 12.54 1.50 3.70
N VAL A 186 11.96 0.44 3.12
CA VAL A 186 12.63 -0.43 2.14
C VAL A 186 11.94 -0.36 0.78
N PRO A 187 12.70 -0.50 -0.32
CA PRO A 187 12.14 -0.45 -1.67
C PRO A 187 11.25 -1.66 -1.97
N ASN A 188 10.07 -1.41 -2.52
CA ASN A 188 9.15 -2.45 -2.96
C ASN A 188 9.69 -3.19 -4.21
N ARG A 189 9.04 -4.27 -4.64
CA ARG A 189 9.50 -5.11 -5.76
C ARG A 189 9.70 -4.34 -7.07
N MET A 190 8.81 -3.39 -7.38
CA MET A 190 8.89 -2.58 -8.59
C MET A 190 10.09 -1.62 -8.52
N GLN A 191 10.26 -0.96 -7.37
CA GLN A 191 11.37 -0.04 -7.13
C GLN A 191 12.72 -0.75 -7.19
N ARG A 192 12.83 -1.95 -6.60
CA ARG A 192 14.02 -2.81 -6.72
C ARG A 192 14.37 -3.12 -8.17
N ARG A 193 13.37 -3.58 -8.94
CA ARG A 193 13.56 -3.86 -10.38
C ARG A 193 13.97 -2.62 -11.18
N ALA A 194 13.41 -1.45 -10.84
CA ALA A 194 13.80 -0.19 -11.49
C ALA A 194 15.27 0.15 -11.19
N MET A 195 15.69 0.07 -9.93
CA MET A 195 17.09 0.32 -9.54
C MET A 195 18.06 -0.68 -10.14
N GLU A 196 17.72 -1.97 -10.20
CA GLU A 196 18.52 -3.00 -10.89
C GLU A 196 18.74 -2.65 -12.37
N ASN A 197 17.72 -2.13 -13.04
CA ASN A 197 17.85 -1.68 -14.43
C ASN A 197 18.67 -0.40 -14.56
N LEU A 198 18.52 0.56 -13.64
CA LEU A 198 19.34 1.78 -13.61
C LEU A 198 20.82 1.45 -13.44
N GLU A 199 21.13 0.54 -12.52
CA GLU A 199 22.50 0.07 -12.28
C GLU A 199 23.08 -0.64 -13.51
N ARG A 200 22.26 -1.46 -14.17
CA ARG A 200 22.64 -2.13 -15.41
C ARG A 200 22.94 -1.13 -16.54
N LEU A 201 22.13 -0.07 -16.68
CA LEU A 201 22.38 0.99 -17.66
C LEU A 201 23.71 1.71 -17.40
N ARG A 202 23.99 2.07 -16.14
CA ARG A 202 25.28 2.66 -15.74
C ARG A 202 26.46 1.76 -16.07
N THR A 203 26.32 0.46 -15.80
CA THR A 203 27.38 -0.53 -16.09
C THR A 203 27.69 -0.63 -17.59
N TYR A 204 26.71 -0.34 -18.47
CA TYR A 204 26.93 -0.26 -19.91
C TYR A 204 27.46 1.11 -20.39
N GLY A 205 27.70 2.06 -19.48
CA GLY A 205 28.20 3.40 -19.80
C GLY A 205 27.11 4.40 -20.17
N GLU A 206 25.83 4.07 -19.98
CA GLU A 206 24.74 5.02 -20.18
C GLU A 206 24.69 6.03 -19.03
N ASN A 207 24.60 7.32 -19.38
CA ASN A 207 24.58 8.42 -18.42
C ASN A 207 23.20 9.12 -18.31
N LYS A 208 22.20 8.64 -19.03
CA LYS A 208 20.82 9.17 -18.98
C LYS A 208 19.81 8.03 -18.96
N ALA A 209 18.80 8.13 -18.12
CA ALA A 209 17.70 7.18 -18.06
C ALA A 209 16.35 7.88 -17.83
N LEU A 210 15.28 7.25 -18.29
CA LEU A 210 13.90 7.66 -18.05
C LEU A 210 13.15 6.51 -17.37
N VAL A 211 12.59 6.77 -16.20
CA VAL A 211 11.73 5.81 -15.48
C VAL A 211 10.29 6.25 -15.61
N ILE A 212 9.46 5.40 -16.21
CA ILE A 212 8.02 5.63 -16.34
C ILE A 212 7.29 4.75 -15.32
N SER A 213 6.53 5.37 -14.42
CA SER A 213 5.66 4.64 -13.49
C SER A 213 4.32 5.33 -13.31
N ALA A 214 3.31 4.56 -12.90
CA ALA A 214 2.01 5.11 -12.55
C ALA A 214 2.10 6.08 -11.36
N THR A 215 1.16 7.01 -11.26
CA THR A 215 1.07 7.92 -10.11
C THR A 215 0.84 7.14 -8.82
N GLY A 216 1.38 7.64 -7.70
CA GLY A 216 1.21 7.00 -6.39
C GLY A 216 2.06 5.74 -6.15
N THR A 217 2.90 5.31 -7.10
CA THR A 217 3.78 4.13 -6.91
C THR A 217 5.11 4.44 -6.20
N GLY A 218 5.29 5.70 -5.75
CA GLY A 218 6.47 6.13 -4.98
C GLY A 218 7.71 6.42 -5.81
N LYS A 219 7.61 7.20 -6.90
CA LYS A 219 8.74 7.67 -7.72
C LYS A 219 9.82 8.40 -6.91
N THR A 220 9.38 9.27 -6.00
CA THR A 220 10.26 10.01 -5.09
C THR A 220 11.03 9.07 -4.15
N TYR A 221 10.37 8.04 -3.61
CA TYR A 221 11.04 7.01 -2.81
C TYR A 221 12.04 6.21 -3.65
N MET A 222 11.66 5.82 -4.87
CA MET A 222 12.52 5.07 -5.79
C MET A 222 13.81 5.82 -6.10
N SER A 223 13.70 7.10 -6.48
CA SER A 223 14.87 7.94 -6.77
C SER A 223 15.74 8.18 -5.54
N ALA A 224 15.16 8.34 -4.35
CA ALA A 224 15.92 8.45 -3.12
C ALA A 224 16.72 7.17 -2.80
N PHE A 225 16.12 5.99 -3.01
CA PHE A 225 16.85 4.72 -2.86
C PHE A 225 17.96 4.55 -3.90
N ASP A 226 17.70 4.94 -5.15
CA ASP A 226 18.70 4.89 -6.20
C ASP A 226 19.88 5.84 -5.92
N VAL A 227 19.60 7.08 -5.47
CA VAL A 227 20.63 8.02 -5.01
C VAL A 227 21.40 7.49 -3.80
N LYS A 228 20.73 6.78 -2.89
CA LYS A 228 21.39 6.12 -1.75
C LYS A 228 22.37 5.03 -2.19
N ASN A 229 22.09 4.34 -3.30
CA ASN A 229 22.99 3.34 -3.88
C ASN A 229 24.12 4.00 -4.70
N PHE A 230 23.80 5.03 -5.48
CA PHE A 230 24.77 5.76 -6.32
C PHE A 230 25.74 6.61 -5.50
N GLN A 231 25.29 7.18 -4.38
CA GLN A 231 26.07 8.02 -3.46
C GLN A 231 26.79 9.21 -4.13
N PRO A 232 26.07 10.09 -4.86
CA PRO A 232 26.70 11.23 -5.50
C PRO A 232 27.32 12.19 -4.47
N LYS A 233 28.38 12.93 -4.85
CA LYS A 233 28.88 14.02 -4.01
C LYS A 233 27.87 15.15 -3.97
N LYS A 234 27.36 15.53 -5.15
CA LYS A 234 26.43 16.62 -5.39
C LYS A 234 25.20 16.15 -6.16
N LEU A 235 24.00 16.42 -5.62
CA LEU A 235 22.72 16.06 -6.23
C LEU A 235 21.91 17.32 -6.53
N LEU A 236 21.25 17.35 -7.68
CA LEU A 236 20.20 18.32 -7.99
C LEU A 236 18.87 17.60 -8.25
N PHE A 237 17.84 17.94 -7.46
CA PHE A 237 16.48 17.45 -7.65
C PHE A 237 15.58 18.59 -8.16
N LEU A 238 15.01 18.42 -9.35
CA LEU A 238 14.21 19.42 -10.05
C LEU A 238 12.76 18.98 -10.16
N VAL A 239 11.85 19.85 -9.74
CA VAL A 239 10.40 19.67 -9.91
C VAL A 239 9.73 20.95 -10.40
N HIS A 240 8.47 20.85 -10.80
CA HIS A 240 7.68 22.01 -11.20
C HIS A 240 7.04 22.77 -10.03
N ARG A 241 6.66 22.09 -8.93
CA ARG A 241 5.90 22.68 -7.81
C ARG A 241 6.65 22.64 -6.47
N GLU A 242 6.70 23.76 -5.75
CA GLU A 242 7.40 23.86 -4.47
C GLU A 242 6.86 22.92 -3.37
N GLU A 243 5.56 22.66 -3.34
CA GLU A 243 4.97 21.71 -2.37
C GLU A 243 5.48 20.29 -2.54
N ILE A 244 5.68 19.85 -3.79
CA ILE A 244 6.23 18.54 -4.13
C ILE A 244 7.71 18.51 -3.75
N LEU A 245 8.42 19.62 -3.98
CA LEU A 245 9.84 19.78 -3.67
C LEU A 245 10.15 19.57 -2.18
N LYS A 246 9.34 20.18 -1.29
CA LYS A 246 9.50 20.04 0.17
C LYS A 246 9.31 18.58 0.60
N LYS A 247 8.24 17.93 0.13
CA LYS A 247 7.98 16.51 0.41
C LYS A 247 9.10 15.58 -0.11
N ALA A 248 9.64 15.90 -1.29
CA ALA A 248 10.76 15.15 -1.84
C ALA A 248 12.02 15.31 -0.99
N LYS A 249 12.35 16.54 -0.57
CA LYS A 249 13.46 16.79 0.34
C LYS A 249 13.32 15.99 1.65
N ASP A 250 12.15 16.04 2.29
CA ASP A 250 11.92 15.33 3.55
C ASP A 250 12.06 13.79 3.37
N THR A 251 11.63 13.27 2.22
CA THR A 251 11.81 11.85 1.86
C THR A 251 13.30 11.49 1.72
N PHE A 252 14.08 12.34 1.07
CA PHE A 252 15.51 12.12 0.90
C PHE A 252 16.26 12.24 2.23
N GLU A 253 15.95 13.27 3.04
CA GLU A 253 16.54 13.47 4.37
C GLU A 253 16.29 12.26 5.27
N SER A 254 15.07 11.72 5.28
CA SER A 254 14.75 10.54 6.10
C SER A 254 15.47 9.27 5.64
N LEU A 255 15.56 9.01 4.34
CA LEU A 255 16.19 7.80 3.79
C LEU A 255 17.72 7.81 3.83
N ILE A 256 18.30 9.01 3.78
CA ILE A 256 19.74 9.26 3.65
C ILE A 256 20.29 9.93 4.95
N ALA A 257 19.50 9.95 6.03
CA ALA A 257 19.79 10.58 7.33
C ALA A 257 21.13 10.19 7.96
N ASN A 258 21.67 9.02 7.61
CA ASN A 258 22.89 8.45 8.21
C ASN A 258 24.13 8.71 7.34
N THR A 259 24.15 9.84 6.64
CA THR A 259 25.27 10.27 5.81
C THR A 259 25.62 11.70 6.18
N ASP A 260 26.88 12.11 5.96
CA ASP A 260 27.34 13.47 6.21
C ASP A 260 26.84 14.49 5.16
N LYS A 261 25.76 14.17 4.44
CA LYS A 261 25.21 14.98 3.36
C LYS A 261 24.30 16.07 3.91
N THR A 262 24.48 17.28 3.39
CA THR A 262 23.64 18.44 3.69
C THR A 262 22.55 18.62 2.63
N PHE A 263 21.35 19.01 3.07
CA PHE A 263 20.18 19.20 2.22
C PHE A 263 19.75 20.67 2.18
N GLY A 264 19.46 21.19 0.99
CA GLY A 264 19.12 22.59 0.78
C GLY A 264 17.94 22.79 -0.17
N LEU A 265 17.15 23.83 0.08
CA LEU A 265 16.13 24.32 -0.85
C LEU A 265 16.67 25.54 -1.61
N PHE A 266 16.48 25.53 -2.92
CA PHE A 266 16.75 26.63 -3.83
C PHE A 266 15.46 27.01 -4.58
N THR A 267 14.70 27.91 -3.98
CA THR A 267 13.42 28.41 -4.51
C THR A 267 13.44 29.94 -4.54
N GLY A 268 12.40 30.56 -5.09
CA GLY A 268 12.26 32.02 -5.08
C GLY A 268 12.32 32.63 -3.67
N ASN A 269 11.94 31.86 -2.64
CA ASN A 269 11.83 32.31 -1.25
C ASN A 269 12.99 31.84 -0.35
N HIS A 270 13.79 30.87 -0.79
CA HIS A 270 14.88 30.28 -0.01
C HIS A 270 16.10 30.00 -0.90
N LYS A 271 17.26 30.55 -0.56
CA LYS A 271 18.50 30.41 -1.34
C LYS A 271 19.62 29.77 -0.51
N LYS A 272 19.45 28.52 -0.08
CA LYS A 272 20.53 27.78 0.59
C LYS A 272 21.36 27.02 -0.46
N ILE A 273 22.26 27.76 -1.12
CA ILE A 273 23.05 27.29 -2.28
C ILE A 273 24.13 26.28 -1.87
N SER A 274 24.63 26.34 -0.62
CA SER A 274 25.81 25.59 -0.17
C SER A 274 25.53 24.15 0.30
N ALA A 275 24.49 23.49 -0.21
CA ALA A 275 24.16 22.11 0.18
C ALA A 275 24.80 21.09 -0.78
N ASP A 276 24.99 19.87 -0.29
CA ASP A 276 25.38 18.73 -1.13
C ASP A 276 24.22 18.32 -2.03
N TYR A 277 23.03 18.17 -1.44
CA TYR A 277 21.81 17.77 -2.13
C TYR A 277 20.86 18.96 -2.21
N LEU A 278 20.74 19.51 -3.41
CA LEU A 278 19.98 20.72 -3.69
C LEU A 278 18.62 20.38 -4.31
N PHE A 279 17.57 20.91 -3.71
CA PHE A 279 16.18 20.75 -4.16
C PHE A 279 15.71 22.08 -4.73
N SER A 280 15.41 22.13 -6.03
CA SER A 280 15.03 23.36 -6.73
C SER A 280 13.78 23.19 -7.57
N THR A 281 13.04 24.28 -7.77
CA THR A 281 12.07 24.32 -8.88
C THR A 281 12.80 24.51 -10.20
N ILE A 282 12.26 23.96 -11.29
CA ILE A 282 12.81 24.19 -12.62
C ILE A 282 12.77 25.68 -13.01
N GLN A 283 11.75 26.40 -12.57
CA GLN A 283 11.60 27.83 -12.84
C GLN A 283 12.73 28.64 -12.21
N THR A 284 13.05 28.39 -10.93
CA THR A 284 14.17 29.05 -10.25
C THR A 284 15.50 28.66 -10.91
N MET A 285 15.73 27.36 -11.15
CA MET A 285 16.98 26.90 -11.71
C MET A 285 17.24 27.44 -13.12
N SER A 286 16.23 27.48 -14.00
CA SER A 286 16.37 28.01 -15.36
C SER A 286 16.77 29.49 -15.45
N ARG A 287 16.63 30.25 -14.34
CA ARG A 287 17.05 31.65 -14.23
C ARG A 287 18.44 31.83 -13.63
N CYS A 288 18.90 30.85 -12.85
CA CYS A 288 20.10 30.96 -12.02
C CYS A 288 21.13 29.85 -12.30
N TYR A 289 20.93 29.00 -13.32
CA TYR A 289 21.81 27.87 -13.61
C TYR A 289 23.27 28.27 -13.85
N GLU A 290 23.52 29.49 -14.35
CA GLU A 290 24.88 30.03 -14.57
C GLU A 290 25.61 30.42 -13.27
N GLU A 291 24.91 30.46 -12.14
CA GLU A 291 25.51 30.63 -10.81
C GLU A 291 26.24 29.36 -10.34
N PHE A 292 26.03 28.22 -11.02
CA PHE A 292 26.63 26.93 -10.73
C PHE A 292 27.59 26.54 -11.86
N LYS A 293 28.59 25.72 -11.57
CA LYS A 293 29.45 25.15 -12.62
C LYS A 293 28.69 24.10 -13.43
N ARG A 294 29.09 23.88 -14.68
CA ARG A 294 28.47 22.85 -15.53
C ARG A 294 28.59 21.44 -14.95
N ASP A 295 29.70 21.16 -14.27
CA ASP A 295 30.02 19.88 -13.61
C ASP A 295 29.75 19.90 -12.10
N GLU A 296 28.97 20.86 -11.59
CA GLU A 296 28.71 21.00 -10.14
C GLU A 296 27.94 19.80 -9.56
N PHE A 297 27.08 19.15 -10.34
CA PHE A 297 26.21 18.06 -9.88
C PHE A 297 26.60 16.74 -10.54
N ASP A 298 26.84 15.70 -9.74
CA ASP A 298 27.13 14.36 -10.25
C ASP A 298 25.85 13.63 -10.69
N TYR A 299 24.74 13.92 -10.02
CA TYR A 299 23.45 13.30 -10.28
C TYR A 299 22.37 14.38 -10.39
N ILE A 300 21.61 14.39 -11.50
CA ILE A 300 20.44 15.26 -11.65
C ILE A 300 19.17 14.44 -11.84
N ILE A 301 18.14 14.76 -11.06
CA ILE A 301 16.81 14.17 -11.18
C ILE A 301 15.83 15.23 -11.69
N TYR A 302 15.14 14.92 -12.78
CA TYR A 302 14.03 15.70 -13.33
C TYR A 302 12.72 14.96 -13.08
N ASP A 303 11.93 15.44 -12.11
CA ASP A 303 10.58 14.95 -11.90
C ASP A 303 9.63 15.54 -12.94
N GLU A 304 8.64 14.77 -13.38
CA GLU A 304 7.75 15.12 -14.49
C GLU A 304 8.50 15.40 -15.80
N ALA A 305 9.40 14.49 -16.15
CA ALA A 305 10.27 14.54 -17.33
C ALA A 305 9.50 14.62 -18.66
N HIS A 306 8.19 14.39 -18.66
CA HIS A 306 7.33 14.67 -19.81
C HIS A 306 7.35 16.16 -20.22
N HIS A 307 7.79 17.07 -19.34
CA HIS A 307 8.03 18.49 -19.64
C HIS A 307 9.42 18.81 -20.21
N ALA A 308 10.27 17.81 -20.44
CA ALA A 308 11.66 18.00 -20.87
C ALA A 308 11.78 18.78 -22.20
N THR A 309 10.75 18.79 -23.04
CA THR A 309 10.72 19.54 -24.30
C THR A 309 10.54 21.05 -24.13
N SER A 310 10.21 21.52 -22.93
CA SER A 310 10.01 22.95 -22.68
C SER A 310 11.35 23.71 -22.64
N PRO A 311 11.38 24.99 -23.08
CA PRO A 311 12.62 25.77 -23.13
C PRO A 311 13.34 25.88 -21.78
N SER A 312 12.60 25.94 -20.68
CA SER A 312 13.18 26.02 -19.33
C SER A 312 13.89 24.72 -18.91
N TYR A 313 13.38 23.55 -19.32
CA TYR A 313 14.04 22.27 -19.05
C TYR A 313 15.27 22.11 -19.93
N GLN A 314 15.13 22.34 -21.25
CA GLN A 314 16.24 22.28 -22.21
C GLN A 314 17.42 23.15 -21.76
N LYS A 315 17.15 24.40 -21.36
CA LYS A 315 18.17 25.34 -20.90
C LYS A 315 19.02 24.78 -19.74
N VAL A 316 18.40 24.08 -18.80
CA VAL A 316 19.08 23.49 -17.65
C VAL A 316 19.79 22.18 -18.06
N MET A 317 19.13 21.33 -18.84
CA MET A 317 19.67 20.05 -19.32
C MET A 317 20.88 20.20 -20.25
N ASP A 318 20.91 21.26 -21.06
CA ASP A 318 21.99 21.53 -22.01
C ASP A 318 23.22 22.15 -21.33
N TYR A 319 23.03 22.80 -20.17
CA TYR A 319 24.10 23.45 -19.44
C TYR A 319 24.89 22.48 -18.56
N PHE A 320 24.18 21.67 -17.76
CA PHE A 320 24.82 20.77 -16.79
C PHE A 320 25.31 19.46 -17.43
N THR A 321 26.44 18.97 -16.94
CA THR A 321 27.10 17.75 -17.42
C THR A 321 27.31 16.76 -16.27
N PRO A 322 26.23 16.17 -15.72
CA PRO A 322 26.34 15.23 -14.60
C PRO A 322 26.87 13.86 -15.06
N GLU A 323 27.36 13.08 -14.10
CA GLU A 323 27.70 11.67 -14.30
C GLU A 323 26.45 10.85 -14.64
N PHE A 324 25.31 11.17 -14.03
CA PHE A 324 24.03 10.53 -14.34
C PHE A 324 22.84 11.50 -14.31
N THR A 325 21.91 11.33 -15.27
CA THR A 325 20.64 12.05 -15.31
C THR A 325 19.47 11.06 -15.26
N LEU A 326 18.54 11.28 -14.34
CA LEU A 326 17.29 10.51 -14.24
C LEU A 326 16.08 11.40 -14.53
N GLY A 327 15.27 11.02 -15.52
CA GLY A 327 13.92 11.53 -15.70
C GLY A 327 12.88 10.61 -15.05
N MET A 328 11.84 11.18 -14.46
CA MET A 328 10.71 10.45 -13.83
C MET A 328 9.34 11.03 -14.18
#